data_AF-A0A507FF31-F1
#
_entry.id   AF-A0A507FF31-F1
#
_cell.length_a   1.000
_cell.length_b   1.000
_cell.length_c   1.000
_cell.angle_alpha   90.00
_cell.angle_beta   90.00
_cell.angle_gamma   90.00
#
_symmetry.space_group_name_H-M   'P 1'
#
loop_
_entity.id
_entity.type
_entity.pdbx_description
1 polymer ?
#
loop_
_entity_poly.entity_id
_entity_poly.type
_entity_poly.pdbx_seq_one_letter_code
_entity_poly.pdbx_strand_id
1 'polypeptide(L)'
;DDCLAINKSQGKGVKFLNNTCIGGHGISISVKEGGIVENVLVKDCVVKQSTNAIRIKTLYQAKTGHVSNIAYNNVQFDGITKVGVSIQQDYLNGGPTGKADSKMPITGVTFTNVGGNMASGSKAKAVYLLCATGMCKDINFTGLKIKAASNNLKSTCSGITPVPSGAGCNQLGTA
;
A
#
# COMPACT_ATOMS: atom_id res chain seq x y z
N ASP A 1 -13.94 -2.79 8.71
CA ASP A 1 -12.57 -2.36 9.05
C ASP A 1 -11.54 -3.11 8.18
N ASP A 2 -10.24 -3.06 8.49
CA ASP A 2 -9.14 -3.77 7.80
C ASP A 2 -9.35 -5.31 7.84
N CYS A 3 -9.09 -6.01 6.73
CA CYS A 3 -9.22 -7.47 6.63
C CYS A 3 -8.04 -8.20 7.29
N LEU A 4 -6.87 -7.57 7.23
CA LEU A 4 -5.68 -7.91 8.00
C LEU A 4 -5.10 -6.60 8.51
N ALA A 5 -4.67 -6.58 9.77
CA ALA A 5 -3.94 -5.48 10.37
C ALA A 5 -2.78 -6.03 11.23
N ILE A 6 -1.54 -5.86 10.77
CA ILE A 6 -0.34 -6.24 11.52
C ILE A 6 0.16 -5.04 12.33
N ASN A 7 0.26 -5.17 13.66
CA ASN A 7 0.67 -4.11 14.61
C ASN A 7 1.94 -4.49 15.43
N LYS A 8 2.50 -3.52 16.17
CA LYS A 8 3.86 -3.42 16.79
C LYS A 8 4.64 -4.69 17.18
N SER A 9 4.00 -5.81 17.55
CA SER A 9 4.66 -6.96 18.18
C SER A 9 4.54 -8.30 17.43
N GLN A 10 3.89 -8.35 16.26
CA GLN A 10 3.54 -9.65 15.62
C GLN A 10 3.81 -9.73 14.11
N GLY A 11 4.66 -8.87 13.56
CA GLY A 11 4.81 -8.74 12.11
C GLY A 11 5.88 -9.60 11.44
N LYS A 12 6.41 -10.63 12.09
CA LYS A 12 7.50 -11.44 11.52
C LYS A 12 6.99 -12.75 10.94
N GLY A 13 7.28 -13.03 9.68
CA GLY A 13 6.96 -14.33 9.06
C GLY A 13 5.46 -14.57 8.81
N VAL A 14 4.66 -13.50 8.76
CA VAL A 14 3.21 -13.60 8.59
C VAL A 14 2.86 -14.07 7.19
N LYS A 15 1.99 -15.08 7.08
CA LYS A 15 1.43 -15.56 5.81
C LYS A 15 -0.07 -15.38 5.80
N PHE A 16 -0.58 -14.65 4.82
CA PHE A 16 -2.01 -14.43 4.59
C PHE A 16 -2.36 -14.96 3.20
N LEU A 17 -2.89 -16.18 3.15
CA LEU A 17 -3.00 -16.99 1.93
C LEU A 17 -4.44 -17.36 1.64
N ASN A 18 -4.87 -17.32 0.38
CA ASN A 18 -6.17 -17.85 -0.08
C ASN A 18 -7.39 -17.22 0.61
N ASN A 19 -7.32 -15.94 0.98
CA ASN A 19 -8.41 -15.25 1.68
C ASN A 19 -9.26 -14.40 0.74
N THR A 20 -10.54 -14.25 1.07
CA THR A 20 -11.44 -13.28 0.43
C THR A 20 -11.90 -12.23 1.44
N CYS A 21 -11.62 -10.96 1.15
CA CYS A 21 -11.98 -9.80 1.96
C CYS A 21 -13.11 -9.02 1.29
N ILE A 22 -14.20 -8.70 1.99
CA ILE A 22 -15.36 -8.01 1.39
C ILE A 22 -15.83 -6.85 2.29
N GLY A 23 -16.14 -5.69 1.71
CA GLY A 23 -16.80 -4.57 2.41
C GLY A 23 -15.91 -3.73 3.33
N GLY A 24 -14.60 -3.98 3.35
CA GLY A 24 -13.68 -3.47 4.38
C GLY A 24 -12.72 -2.37 3.93
N HIS A 25 -11.59 -2.29 4.62
CA HIS A 25 -10.51 -1.36 4.31
C HIS A 25 -9.35 -1.98 3.50
N GLY A 26 -9.51 -3.24 3.09
CA GLY A 26 -8.51 -4.00 2.34
C GLY A 26 -7.55 -4.77 3.24
N ILE A 27 -6.47 -5.25 2.64
CA ILE A 27 -5.36 -5.92 3.34
C ILE A 27 -4.35 -4.84 3.75
N SER A 28 -4.26 -4.55 5.05
CA SER A 28 -3.48 -3.43 5.57
C SER A 28 -2.33 -3.87 6.49
N ILE A 29 -1.15 -3.30 6.29
CA ILE A 29 -0.04 -3.36 7.25
C ILE A 29 0.04 -2.00 7.93
N SER A 30 -0.03 -1.97 9.26
CA SER A 30 -0.21 -0.74 10.03
C SER A 30 0.82 -0.63 11.14
N VAL A 31 1.87 0.14 10.93
CA VAL A 31 3.02 0.14 11.84
C VAL A 31 3.09 1.44 12.63
N LYS A 32 3.02 1.32 13.96
CA LYS A 32 3.20 2.41 14.91
C LYS A 32 4.66 2.52 15.35
N GLU A 33 5.02 3.60 16.02
CA GLU A 33 6.37 3.87 16.56
C GLU A 33 7.08 2.63 17.14
N GLY A 34 8.28 2.30 16.69
CA GLY A 34 9.05 1.15 17.17
C GLY A 34 8.53 -0.21 16.74
N GLY A 35 7.47 -0.27 15.92
CA GLY A 35 6.94 -1.51 15.38
C GLY A 35 7.86 -2.09 14.31
N ILE A 36 7.97 -3.43 14.29
CA ILE A 36 8.77 -4.16 13.31
C ILE A 36 7.85 -5.12 12.56
N VAL A 37 7.85 -5.01 11.22
CA VAL A 37 7.15 -5.93 10.32
C VAL A 37 8.12 -6.42 9.26
N GLU A 38 8.32 -7.72 9.18
CA GLU A 38 9.25 -8.31 8.21
C GLU A 38 8.83 -9.70 7.75
N ASN A 39 9.18 -10.06 6.52
CA ASN A 39 8.91 -11.39 5.95
C ASN A 39 7.40 -11.68 5.90
N VAL A 40 6.62 -10.76 5.34
CA VAL A 40 5.16 -10.93 5.18
C VAL A 40 4.85 -11.40 3.76
N LEU A 41 4.09 -12.48 3.64
CA LEU A 41 3.57 -12.98 2.37
C LEU A 41 2.05 -12.90 2.35
N VAL A 42 1.52 -12.10 1.42
CA VAL A 42 0.11 -12.10 1.04
C VAL A 42 0.00 -12.76 -0.32
N LYS A 43 -0.73 -13.88 -0.41
CA LYS A 43 -0.79 -14.67 -1.65
C LYS A 43 -2.17 -15.20 -1.97
N ASP A 44 -2.53 -15.17 -3.25
CA ASP A 44 -3.74 -15.82 -3.78
C ASP A 44 -5.02 -15.29 -3.09
N CYS A 45 -5.05 -13.99 -2.81
CA CYS A 45 -6.14 -13.33 -2.09
C CYS A 45 -7.04 -12.53 -3.02
N VAL A 46 -8.30 -12.37 -2.64
CA VAL A 46 -9.28 -11.56 -3.35
C VAL A 46 -9.82 -10.46 -2.43
N VAL A 47 -9.85 -9.21 -2.90
CA VAL A 47 -10.43 -8.08 -2.15
C VAL A 47 -11.59 -7.48 -2.93
N LYS A 48 -12.80 -7.48 -2.38
CA LYS A 48 -14.01 -6.97 -3.04
C LYS A 48 -14.63 -5.83 -2.26
N GLN A 49 -15.28 -4.91 -2.98
CA GLN A 49 -16.17 -3.88 -2.43
C GLN A 49 -15.56 -3.14 -1.22
N SER A 50 -14.25 -2.90 -1.28
CA SER A 50 -13.47 -2.35 -0.17
C SER A 50 -12.96 -0.95 -0.51
N THR A 51 -12.62 -0.18 0.52
CA THR A 51 -12.09 1.17 0.28
C THR A 51 -10.71 1.14 -0.35
N ASN A 52 -9.84 0.24 0.10
CA ASN A 52 -8.55 -0.02 -0.53
C ASN A 52 -8.46 -1.52 -0.84
N ALA A 53 -7.64 -1.90 -1.82
CA ALA A 53 -7.26 -3.30 -1.97
C ALA A 53 -6.06 -3.64 -1.08
N ILE A 54 -4.93 -2.96 -1.29
CA ILE A 54 -3.70 -3.17 -0.54
C ILE A 54 -3.20 -1.86 0.06
N ARG A 55 -2.74 -1.91 1.31
CA ARG A 55 -2.25 -0.73 2.03
C ARG A 55 -1.10 -1.05 2.98
N ILE A 56 -0.04 -0.26 2.92
CA ILE A 56 0.97 -0.16 3.99
C ILE A 56 0.90 1.27 4.54
N LYS A 57 0.73 1.41 5.85
CA LYS A 57 0.68 2.70 6.54
C LYS A 57 1.64 2.70 7.73
N THR A 58 2.51 3.71 7.82
CA THR A 58 3.33 3.96 9.01
C THR A 58 2.89 5.24 9.70
N LEU A 59 3.09 5.27 11.02
CA LEU A 59 2.79 6.45 11.84
C LEU A 59 3.60 7.67 11.36
N TYR A 60 2.91 8.79 11.19
CA TYR A 60 3.50 10.10 10.91
C TYR A 60 4.55 10.43 11.98
N GLN A 61 5.71 10.94 11.54
CA GLN A 61 6.85 11.28 12.41
C GLN A 61 7.38 10.14 13.29
N ALA A 62 7.10 8.88 12.91
CA ALA A 62 7.72 7.76 13.60
C ALA A 62 9.25 7.85 13.49
N LYS A 63 9.97 7.64 14.59
CA LYS A 63 11.43 7.73 14.64
C LYS A 63 12.10 6.37 14.57
N THR A 64 11.41 5.34 15.02
CA THR A 64 11.95 3.98 15.17
C THR A 64 11.02 2.92 14.58
N GLY A 65 11.57 1.73 14.34
CA GLY A 65 10.89 0.58 13.71
C GLY A 65 11.18 0.46 12.21
N HIS A 66 10.63 -0.57 11.55
CA HIS A 66 10.78 -0.77 10.10
C HIS A 66 9.72 -1.71 9.51
N VAL A 67 9.54 -1.59 8.20
CA VAL A 67 8.80 -2.54 7.36
C VAL A 67 9.76 -3.08 6.30
N SER A 68 9.94 -4.40 6.23
CA SER A 68 10.87 -4.98 5.25
C SER A 68 10.39 -6.31 4.67
N ASN A 69 10.83 -6.64 3.46
CA ASN A 69 10.56 -7.93 2.81
C ASN A 69 9.06 -8.33 2.84
N ILE A 70 8.26 -7.55 2.12
CA ILE A 70 6.81 -7.74 2.00
C ILE A 70 6.49 -8.18 0.58
N ALA A 71 5.83 -9.32 0.42
CA ALA A 71 5.42 -9.84 -0.88
C ALA A 71 3.90 -9.93 -0.99
N TYR A 72 3.34 -9.26 -2.01
CA TYR A 72 1.96 -9.41 -2.46
C TYR A 72 1.95 -10.14 -3.80
N ASN A 73 1.48 -11.38 -3.81
CA ASN A 73 1.56 -12.26 -4.96
C ASN A 73 0.15 -12.74 -5.37
N ASN A 74 -0.24 -12.49 -6.61
CA ASN A 74 -1.55 -12.87 -7.13
C ASN A 74 -2.71 -12.37 -6.24
N VAL A 75 -2.74 -11.05 -6.00
CA VAL A 75 -3.84 -10.41 -5.26
C VAL A 75 -4.77 -9.74 -6.25
N GLN A 76 -6.00 -10.26 -6.34
CA GLN A 76 -7.02 -9.75 -7.23
C GLN A 76 -8.01 -8.87 -6.47
N PHE A 77 -8.58 -7.87 -7.11
CA PHE A 77 -9.59 -7.05 -6.48
C PHE A 77 -10.71 -6.55 -7.40
N ASP A 78 -11.86 -6.22 -6.83
CA ASP A 78 -13.02 -5.77 -7.58
C ASP A 78 -13.88 -4.78 -6.79
N GLY A 79 -14.34 -3.71 -7.44
CA GLY A 79 -15.16 -2.69 -6.80
C GLY A 79 -14.42 -1.89 -5.71
N ILE A 80 -13.13 -1.59 -5.90
CA ILE A 80 -12.35 -0.79 -4.93
C ILE A 80 -12.66 0.70 -5.07
N THR A 81 -13.02 1.37 -3.98
CA THR A 81 -13.61 2.73 -4.05
C THR A 81 -12.62 3.88 -3.87
N LYS A 82 -11.47 3.68 -3.22
CA LYS A 82 -10.46 4.74 -3.00
C LYS A 82 -9.12 4.46 -3.66
N VAL A 83 -8.40 3.42 -3.25
CA VAL A 83 -7.04 3.17 -3.76
C VAL A 83 -6.78 1.69 -4.00
N GLY A 84 -6.29 1.33 -5.19
CA GLY A 84 -5.88 -0.04 -5.49
C GLY A 84 -4.70 -0.47 -4.61
N VAL A 85 -3.55 0.20 -4.78
CA VAL A 85 -2.34 -0.05 -3.98
C VAL A 85 -1.87 1.23 -3.32
N SER A 86 -1.61 1.18 -2.01
CA SER A 86 -1.10 2.34 -1.28
C SER A 86 0.06 2.02 -0.34
N ILE A 87 1.04 2.93 -0.30
CA ILE A 87 2.10 2.97 0.71
C ILE A 87 2.18 4.41 1.21
N GLN A 88 2.01 4.62 2.50
CA GLN A 88 1.85 5.95 3.08
C GLN A 88 2.61 6.07 4.41
N GLN A 89 3.38 7.15 4.56
CA GLN A 89 4.19 7.45 5.75
C GLN A 89 3.71 8.70 6.50
N ASP A 90 2.39 8.95 6.46
CA ASP A 90 1.74 10.17 6.92
C ASP A 90 0.53 9.92 7.85
N TYR A 91 0.38 8.71 8.40
CA TYR A 91 -0.84 8.34 9.11
C TYR A 91 -0.85 8.76 10.58
N LEU A 92 -1.97 9.32 11.02
CA LEU A 92 -2.37 9.49 12.41
C LEU A 92 -3.65 8.69 12.69
N ASN A 93 -4.08 8.59 13.95
CA ASN A 93 -5.34 7.93 14.31
C ASN A 93 -6.57 8.60 13.65
N GLY A 94 -6.49 9.91 13.35
CA GLY A 94 -7.53 10.65 12.63
C GLY A 94 -7.45 10.57 11.10
N GLY A 95 -6.45 9.88 10.54
CA GLY A 95 -6.24 9.78 9.09
C GLY A 95 -4.88 10.31 8.62
N PRO A 96 -4.63 10.31 7.29
CA PRO A 96 -3.40 10.82 6.70
C PRO A 96 -3.27 12.33 6.84
N THR A 97 -2.07 12.83 7.13
CA THR A 97 -1.78 14.28 7.17
C THR A 97 -1.57 14.88 5.78
N GLY A 98 -1.31 14.05 4.76
CA GLY A 98 -0.92 14.49 3.43
C GLY A 98 0.57 14.81 3.28
N LYS A 99 1.34 14.76 4.37
CA LYS A 99 2.79 15.00 4.38
C LYS A 99 3.52 13.82 5.02
N ALA A 100 4.37 13.14 4.26
CA ALA A 100 5.20 12.09 4.82
C ALA A 100 6.40 12.67 5.58
N ASP A 101 6.56 12.26 6.84
CA ASP A 101 7.70 12.63 7.70
C ASP A 101 8.12 11.48 8.64
N SER A 102 7.63 10.27 8.40
CA SER A 102 8.10 9.08 9.12
C SER A 102 9.56 8.78 8.78
N LYS A 103 10.41 8.50 9.77
CA LYS A 103 11.79 8.01 9.61
C LYS A 103 11.87 6.48 9.63
N MET A 104 10.73 5.80 9.69
CA MET A 104 10.63 4.35 9.63
C MET A 104 10.86 3.86 8.20
N PRO A 105 11.93 3.11 7.91
CA PRO A 105 12.17 2.63 6.54
C PRO A 105 11.12 1.58 6.12
N ILE A 106 10.70 1.66 4.86
CA ILE A 106 9.91 0.66 4.15
C ILE A 106 10.78 0.13 3.00
N THR A 107 11.22 -1.12 3.07
CA THR A 107 12.21 -1.67 2.13
C THR A 107 11.79 -3.02 1.58
N GLY A 108 12.09 -3.29 0.31
CA GLY A 108 11.84 -4.60 -0.29
C GLY A 108 10.35 -4.97 -0.28
N VAL A 109 9.53 -4.18 -0.97
CA VAL A 109 8.10 -4.49 -1.15
C VAL A 109 7.87 -4.89 -2.60
N THR A 110 7.40 -6.11 -2.82
CA THR A 110 7.17 -6.65 -4.16
C THR A 110 5.68 -6.91 -4.40
N PHE A 111 5.16 -6.40 -5.51
CA PHE A 111 3.83 -6.67 -6.00
C PHE A 111 3.93 -7.48 -7.30
N THR A 112 3.50 -8.73 -7.26
CA THR A 112 3.52 -9.63 -8.42
C THR A 112 2.11 -10.05 -8.79
N ASN A 113 1.69 -9.78 -10.03
CA ASN A 113 0.35 -10.10 -10.54
C ASN A 113 -0.77 -9.56 -9.65
N VAL A 114 -0.64 -8.29 -9.26
CA VAL A 114 -1.64 -7.57 -8.46
C VAL A 114 -2.53 -6.75 -9.40
N GLY A 115 -3.84 -6.80 -9.22
CA GLY A 115 -4.71 -6.05 -10.11
C GLY A 115 -6.20 -6.31 -9.93
N GLY A 116 -6.99 -5.66 -10.78
CA GLY A 116 -8.43 -5.77 -10.76
C GLY A 116 -9.15 -4.46 -11.09
N ASN A 117 -10.43 -4.39 -10.71
CA ASN A 117 -11.29 -3.27 -11.07
C ASN A 117 -11.52 -2.32 -9.89
N MET A 118 -11.39 -1.02 -10.15
CA MET A 118 -11.87 0.03 -9.27
C MET A 118 -13.38 0.21 -9.47
N ALA A 119 -14.09 0.60 -8.40
CA ALA A 119 -15.47 1.02 -8.50
C ALA A 119 -15.60 2.32 -9.33
N SER A 120 -16.78 2.56 -9.89
CA SER A 120 -17.07 3.78 -10.65
C SER A 120 -17.07 5.02 -9.76
N GLY A 121 -16.22 5.99 -10.10
CA GLY A 121 -16.13 7.28 -9.41
C GLY A 121 -14.89 8.08 -9.82
N SER A 122 -14.95 9.41 -9.69
CA SER A 122 -13.93 10.34 -10.22
C SER A 122 -12.69 10.54 -9.35
N LYS A 123 -12.62 9.92 -8.16
CA LYS A 123 -11.58 10.20 -7.15
C LYS A 123 -10.71 9.00 -6.78
N ALA A 124 -10.93 7.84 -7.39
CA ALA A 124 -10.12 6.66 -7.14
C ALA A 124 -8.70 6.83 -7.68
N LYS A 125 -7.72 6.19 -7.04
CA LYS A 125 -6.32 6.12 -7.50
C LYS A 125 -5.92 4.66 -7.74
N ALA A 126 -5.19 4.41 -8.82
CA ALA A 126 -4.59 3.09 -9.05
C ALA A 126 -3.53 2.82 -7.99
N VAL A 127 -2.52 3.69 -7.95
CA VAL A 127 -1.39 3.62 -7.03
C VAL A 127 -1.22 4.95 -6.31
N TYR A 128 -1.04 4.89 -4.98
CA TYR A 128 -0.70 6.06 -4.18
C TYR A 128 0.49 5.75 -3.27
N LEU A 129 1.66 6.28 -3.63
CA LEU A 129 2.87 6.15 -2.85
C LEU A 129 3.27 7.52 -2.28
N LEU A 130 3.25 7.65 -0.96
CA LEU A 130 3.64 8.87 -0.26
C LEU A 130 4.64 8.49 0.83
N CYS A 131 5.92 8.65 0.52
CA CYS A 131 7.02 8.35 1.42
C CYS A 131 7.79 9.62 1.79
N ALA A 132 8.41 9.60 2.96
CA ALA A 132 9.43 10.57 3.30
C ALA A 132 10.67 10.26 2.46
N THR A 133 11.36 11.31 2.00
CA THR A 133 12.50 11.18 1.09
C THR A 133 13.53 10.19 1.63
N GLY A 134 13.85 9.17 0.83
CA GLY A 134 14.85 8.15 1.15
C GLY A 134 14.39 7.03 2.09
N MET A 135 13.15 7.10 2.60
CA MET A 135 12.62 6.12 3.57
C MET A 135 11.94 4.92 2.90
N CYS A 136 11.54 5.03 1.63
CA CYS A 136 11.04 3.91 0.85
C CYS A 136 12.04 3.50 -0.21
N LYS A 137 12.47 2.23 -0.20
CA LYS A 137 13.42 1.66 -1.16
C LYS A 137 12.96 0.29 -1.65
N ASP A 138 13.39 -0.08 -2.85
CA ASP A 138 13.14 -1.41 -3.44
C ASP A 138 11.65 -1.78 -3.47
N ILE A 139 10.82 -0.83 -3.90
CA ILE A 139 9.39 -1.05 -4.16
C ILE A 139 9.25 -1.46 -5.62
N ASN A 140 8.79 -2.69 -5.86
CA ASN A 140 8.81 -3.31 -7.18
C ASN A 140 7.42 -3.78 -7.61
N PHE A 141 7.06 -3.53 -8.87
CA PHE A 141 5.81 -3.97 -9.46
C PHE A 141 6.10 -4.83 -10.69
N THR A 142 5.52 -6.03 -10.74
CA THR A 142 5.55 -6.91 -11.90
C THR A 142 4.12 -7.38 -12.18
N GLY A 143 3.62 -7.13 -13.39
CA GLY A 143 2.26 -7.53 -13.77
C GLY A 143 1.15 -6.76 -13.05
N LEU A 144 1.38 -5.50 -12.66
CA LEU A 144 0.34 -4.64 -12.10
C LEU A 144 -0.71 -4.31 -13.17
N LYS A 145 -1.98 -4.65 -12.92
CA LYS A 145 -3.09 -4.43 -13.87
C LYS A 145 -4.32 -3.88 -13.18
N ILE A 146 -4.40 -2.56 -13.03
CA ILE A 146 -5.54 -1.88 -12.40
C ILE A 146 -6.40 -1.20 -13.47
N LYS A 147 -7.66 -1.59 -13.55
CA LYS A 147 -8.64 -1.00 -14.45
C LYS A 147 -9.56 -0.08 -13.66
N ALA A 148 -9.85 1.10 -14.21
CA ALA A 148 -10.92 1.94 -13.67
C ALA A 148 -12.23 1.71 -14.41
N ALA A 149 -13.33 2.07 -13.75
CA ALA A 149 -14.60 2.22 -14.44
C ALA A 149 -14.71 3.53 -15.25
N SER A 150 -13.76 4.47 -15.11
CA SER A 150 -13.63 5.67 -15.95
C SER A 150 -12.18 5.84 -16.44
N ASN A 151 -11.98 6.38 -17.65
CA ASN A 151 -10.68 6.38 -18.35
C ASN A 151 -9.56 7.25 -17.71
N ASN A 152 -9.77 7.83 -16.52
CA ASN A 152 -8.87 8.83 -15.92
C ASN A 152 -8.27 8.39 -14.58
N LEU A 153 -7.95 7.11 -14.41
CA LEU A 153 -7.37 6.60 -13.17
C LEU A 153 -5.95 7.17 -12.95
N LYS A 154 -5.74 7.87 -11.84
CA LYS A 154 -4.44 8.50 -11.54
C LYS A 154 -3.59 7.59 -10.66
N SER A 155 -2.29 7.62 -10.88
CA SER A 155 -1.28 7.13 -9.95
C SER A 155 -0.38 8.29 -9.52
N THR A 156 0.04 8.30 -8.25
CA THR A 156 0.79 9.41 -7.67
C THR A 156 1.87 8.89 -6.76
N CYS A 157 3.10 9.38 -6.93
CA CYS A 157 4.26 8.92 -6.18
C CYS A 157 5.10 10.12 -5.71
N SER A 158 5.55 10.08 -4.46
CA SER A 158 6.36 11.13 -3.83
C SER A 158 7.33 10.55 -2.81
N GLY A 159 8.55 11.09 -2.77
CA GLY A 159 9.61 10.71 -1.84
C GLY A 159 10.21 9.32 -2.06
N ILE A 160 10.01 8.73 -3.25
CA ILE A 160 10.54 7.42 -3.64
C ILE A 160 11.46 7.58 -4.85
N THR A 161 12.70 7.14 -4.71
CA THR A 161 13.72 7.19 -5.76
C THR A 161 14.52 5.87 -5.79
N PRO A 162 14.61 5.17 -6.93
CA PRO A 162 13.93 5.47 -8.19
C PRO A 162 12.41 5.24 -8.06
N VAL A 163 11.66 5.91 -8.93
CA VAL A 163 10.22 5.69 -9.06
C VAL A 163 9.99 4.26 -9.58
N PRO A 164 9.16 3.43 -8.93
CA PRO A 164 8.94 2.07 -9.39
C PRO A 164 8.38 2.02 -10.81
N SER A 165 9.07 1.32 -11.71
CA SER A 165 8.57 1.05 -13.06
C SER A 165 7.24 0.28 -13.01
N GLY A 166 6.31 0.59 -13.91
CA GLY A 166 5.02 -0.11 -13.99
C GLY A 166 3.97 0.35 -12.97
N ALA A 167 4.29 1.24 -12.03
CA ALA A 167 3.32 1.82 -11.10
C ALA A 167 2.43 2.91 -11.73
N GLY A 168 2.74 3.35 -12.97
CA GLY A 168 2.02 4.42 -13.68
C GLY A 168 2.12 5.79 -13.01
N CYS A 169 3.11 5.98 -12.12
CA CYS A 169 3.26 7.16 -11.28
C CYS A 169 3.46 8.44 -12.10
N ASN A 170 2.65 9.46 -11.84
CA ASN A 170 3.06 10.84 -12.03
C ASN A 170 3.79 11.30 -10.76
N GLN A 171 5.01 11.83 -10.89
CA GLN A 171 5.74 12.38 -9.75
C GLN A 171 5.03 13.64 -9.25
N LEU A 172 4.83 13.73 -7.94
CA LEU A 172 4.54 15.02 -7.32
C LEU A 172 5.87 15.79 -7.23
N GLY A 173 5.93 16.96 -7.86
CA GLY A 173 7.11 17.82 -7.75
C GLY A 173 7.47 18.06 -6.29
N THR A 174 8.75 18.00 -5.97
CA THR A 174 9.28 18.50 -4.70
C THR A 174 9.15 20.02 -4.75
N ALA A 175 8.18 20.57 -4.02
CA ALA A 175 8.21 21.98 -3.67
C ALA A 175 9.32 22.22 -2.63
#